data_AF-A0A971A9E4-F1
#
_entry.id   AF-A0A971A9E4-F1
#
_cell.length_a   1.000
_cell.length_b   1.000
_cell.length_c   1.000
_cell.angle_alpha   90.00
_cell.angle_beta   90.00
_cell.angle_gamma   90.00
#
_symmetry.space_group_name_H-M   'P 1'
#
loop_
_entity.id
_entity.type
_entity.pdbx_description
1 polymer ?
#
loop_
_entity_poly.entity_id
_entity_poly.type
_entity_poly.pdbx_seq_one_letter_code
_entity_poly.pdbx_strand_id
1 'polypeptide(L)' 'INGETVMVYEKPQLDERDSNFAKILSLNDGNIMLKEGTISLQSESHPCDFRNVEVKILSKK' A
#
# COMPACT_ATOMS: atom_id res chain seq x y z
N ILE A 1 -10.56 11.37 7.72
CA ILE A 1 -11.94 10.85 7.90
C ILE A 1 -12.86 12.05 7.94
N ASN A 2 -14.00 12.04 7.24
CA ASN A 2 -14.94 13.17 7.17
C ASN A 2 -14.28 14.50 6.72
N GLY A 3 -13.36 14.44 5.75
CA GLY A 3 -12.64 15.61 5.25
C GLY A 3 -11.39 15.99 6.06
N GLU A 4 -11.13 15.33 7.19
CA GLU A 4 -9.97 15.65 8.03
C GLU A 4 -8.79 14.71 7.77
N THR A 5 -7.58 15.27 7.75
CA THR A 5 -6.34 14.49 7.73
C THR A 5 -6.15 13.83 9.09
N VAL A 6 -6.17 12.50 9.11
CA VAL A 6 -5.98 11.72 10.34
C VAL A 6 -4.52 11.31 10.51
N MET A 7 -3.78 11.19 9.41
CA MET A 7 -2.48 10.55 9.43
C MET A 7 -1.65 10.96 8.20
N VAL A 8 -0.37 11.23 8.42
CA VAL A 8 0.62 11.46 7.38
C VAL A 8 1.86 10.67 7.75
N TYR A 9 2.39 9.94 6.77
CA TYR A 9 3.67 9.26 6.90
C TYR A 9 4.54 9.59 5.70
N GLU A 10 5.85 9.51 5.93
CA GLU A 10 6.86 9.67 4.90
C GLU A 10 7.76 8.43 4.90
N LYS A 11 8.38 8.15 3.76
CA LYS A 11 9.37 7.07 3.59
C LYS A 11 8.80 5.68 3.90
N PRO A 12 7.86 5.16 3.09
CA PRO A 12 7.32 3.81 3.29
C PRO A 12 8.41 2.74 3.15
N GLN A 13 8.45 1.82 4.10
CA GLN A 13 9.48 0.77 4.23
C GLN A 13 8.86 -0.60 4.49
N LEU A 14 9.56 -1.64 4.07
CA LEU A 14 9.29 -3.01 4.50
C LEU A 14 9.62 -3.19 5.98
N ASP A 15 8.75 -3.87 6.73
CA ASP A 15 8.97 -4.19 8.15
C ASP A 15 9.82 -5.46 8.27
N GLU A 16 11.01 -5.35 8.85
CA GLU A 16 11.93 -6.47 9.08
C GLU A 16 11.37 -7.56 10.01
N ARG A 17 10.35 -7.22 10.78
CA ARG A 17 9.68 -8.15 11.71
C ARG A 17 8.58 -8.96 11.03
N ASP A 18 8.21 -8.63 9.79
CA ASP A 18 7.22 -9.38 9.02
C ASP A 18 7.79 -10.76 8.64
N SER A 19 6.98 -11.81 8.82
CA SER A 19 7.41 -13.18 8.51
C SER A 19 7.73 -13.40 7.02
N ASN A 20 7.19 -12.57 6.14
CA ASN A 20 7.44 -12.57 4.71
C ASN A 20 8.53 -11.57 4.28
N PHE A 21 9.17 -10.85 5.22
CA PHE A 21 10.12 -9.77 4.91
C PHE A 21 11.17 -10.18 3.88
N ALA A 22 11.88 -11.30 4.11
CA ALA A 22 12.93 -11.76 3.20
C ALA A 22 12.42 -12.02 1.77
N LYS A 23 11.20 -12.57 1.65
CA LYS A 23 10.57 -12.81 0.36
C LYS A 23 10.22 -11.49 -0.33
N ILE A 24 9.55 -10.58 0.37
CA ILE A 24 9.11 -9.31 -0.21
C ILE A 24 10.31 -8.42 -0.55
N LEU A 25 11.35 -8.42 0.29
CA LEU A 25 12.61 -7.72 0.03
C LEU A 25 13.25 -8.19 -1.28
N SER A 26 13.27 -9.51 -1.54
CA SER A 26 13.77 -10.05 -2.81
C SER A 26 12.93 -9.62 -4.03
N LEU A 27 11.62 -9.45 -3.86
CA LEU A 27 10.71 -8.96 -4.90
C LEU A 27 10.84 -7.45 -5.12
N ASN A 28 11.41 -6.72 -4.17
CA ASN A 28 11.67 -5.27 -4.24
C ASN A 28 13.17 -4.98 -4.50
N ASP A 29 13.85 -5.83 -5.28
CA ASP A 29 15.26 -5.67 -5.67
C ASP A 29 16.24 -5.51 -4.49
N GLY A 30 15.93 -6.14 -3.35
CA GLY A 30 16.76 -6.04 -2.14
C GLY A 30 16.64 -4.69 -1.42
N ASN A 31 15.72 -3.81 -1.84
CA ASN A 31 15.56 -2.48 -1.27
C ASN A 31 14.47 -2.48 -0.18
N ILE A 32 14.78 -1.90 0.97
CA ILE A 32 13.78 -1.74 2.05
C ILE A 32 12.75 -0.65 1.72
N MET A 33 13.11 0.33 0.88
CA MET A 33 12.25 1.45 0.52
C MET A 33 11.23 1.04 -0.56
N LEU A 34 9.95 1.30 -0.29
CA LEU A 34 8.88 1.10 -1.26
C LEU A 34 8.76 2.31 -2.20
N LYS A 35 8.65 2.05 -3.50
CA LYS A 35 8.48 3.08 -4.54
C LYS A 35 7.20 2.91 -5.35
N GLU A 36 6.68 1.68 -5.40
CA GLU A 36 5.49 1.30 -6.15
C GLU A 36 4.89 0.02 -5.55
N GLY A 37 3.70 -0.35 -6.01
CA GLY A 37 2.99 -1.53 -5.54
C GLY A 37 1.57 -1.59 -6.09
N THR A 38 0.78 -2.49 -5.55
CA THR A 38 -0.63 -2.65 -5.90
C THR A 38 -1.53 -1.94 -4.89
N ILE A 39 -2.72 -1.55 -5.35
CA ILE A 39 -3.83 -1.15 -4.49
C ILE A 39 -4.81 -2.32 -4.49
N SER A 40 -5.15 -2.83 -3.31
CA SER A 40 -6.06 -3.95 -3.13
C SER A 40 -7.28 -3.51 -2.33
N LEU A 41 -8.46 -3.94 -2.77
CA LEU A 41 -9.70 -3.78 -2.00
C LEU A 41 -10.03 -5.14 -1.36
N GLN A 42 -10.02 -5.17 -0.03
CA GLN A 42 -10.28 -6.39 0.72
C GLN A 42 -11.72 -6.42 1.24
N SER A 43 -12.36 -7.58 1.14
CA SER A 43 -13.58 -7.90 1.87
C SER A 43 -13.22 -8.72 3.11
N GLU A 44 -13.79 -8.35 4.26
CA GLU A 44 -13.57 -9.02 5.55
C GLU A 44 -14.89 -9.61 6.04
N SER A 45 -15.08 -10.92 5.82
CA SER A 45 -16.20 -11.82 6.22
C SER A 45 -17.66 -11.40 5.90
N HIS A 46 -17.95 -10.12 5.76
CA HIS A 46 -19.26 -9.56 5.47
C HIS A 46 -19.32 -9.05 4.02
N PRO A 47 -20.52 -8.99 3.42
CA PRO A 47 -20.69 -8.42 2.08
C PRO A 47 -20.24 -6.95 2.04
N CYS A 48 -19.47 -6.61 1.01
CA CYS A 48 -19.02 -5.25 0.72
C CYS A 48 -19.19 -4.96 -0.77
N ASP A 49 -19.79 -3.83 -1.10
CA ASP A 49 -19.97 -3.35 -2.47
C ASP A 49 -19.06 -2.15 -2.74
N PHE A 50 -18.32 -2.20 -3.85
CA PHE A 50 -17.43 -1.12 -4.29
C PHE A 50 -17.92 -0.58 -5.64
N ARG A 51 -17.92 0.75 -5.79
CA ARG A 51 -18.23 1.42 -7.07
C ARG A 51 -17.39 2.69 -7.22
N ASN A 52 -17.17 3.12 -8.46
CA ASN A 52 -16.45 4.36 -8.80
C ASN A 52 -15.06 4.47 -8.16
N VAL A 53 -14.25 3.41 -8.29
CA VAL A 53 -12.86 3.40 -7.77
C VAL A 53 -11.98 4.12 -8.78
N GLU A 54 -11.53 5.33 -8.42
CA GLU A 54 -10.74 6.20 -9.29
C GLU A 54 -9.35 6.48 -8.68
N VAL A 55 -8.33 6.55 -9.53
CA VAL A 55 -6.95 6.82 -9.13
C VAL A 55 -6.39 7.99 -9.94
N LYS A 56 -5.90 9.01 -9.25
CA LYS A 56 -5.18 10.13 -9.87
C LYS A 56 -3.68 9.83 -9.89
N ILE A 57 -3.11 9.70 -11.08
CA ILE A 57 -1.66 9.57 -11.25
C ILE A 57 -0.99 10.92 -10.96
N LEU A 58 -0.05 10.96 -10.01
CA LEU A 58 0.60 12.20 -9.56
C LEU A 58 1.81 12.60 -10.43
N SER A 59 2.49 11.63 -11.03
CA SER A 59 3.60 11.84 -11.95
C SER A 59 3.77 10.61 -12.85
N LYS A 60 4.01 10.78 -14.15
CA LYS A 60 4.43 9.67 -15.02
C LYS A 60 5.94 9.47 -14.84
N LYS A 61 6.35 8.21 -14.63
CA LYS A 61 7.75 7.79 -14.73
C LYS A 61 8.25 7.99 -16.17
#